data_AF-A0A091QBC9-F1
#
_entry.id   AF-A0A091QBC9-F1
#
_cell.length_a   1.000
_cell.length_b   1.000
_cell.length_c   1.000
_cell.angle_alpha   90.00
_cell.angle_beta   90.00
_cell.angle_gamma   90.00
#
_symmetry.space_group_name_H-M   'P 1'
#
loop_
_entity.id
_entity.type
_entity.pdbx_description
1 polymer ?
#
loop_
_entity_poly.entity_id
_entity_poly.type
_entity_poly.pdbx_seq_one_letter_code
_entity_poly.pdbx_strand_id
1 'polypeptide(L)' 'MGILWFILVFSCLTRPGDAHGPETCSHEGGLCRVGYCLSGEYLAGYCFHPIILCCKRLSPTPTKS' A
#
# COMPACT_ATOMS: atom_id res chain seq x y z
N MET A 1 31.45 -5.42 22.78
CA MET A 1 30.81 -5.00 21.51
C MET A 1 29.75 -5.99 20.98
N GLY A 2 29.24 -6.94 21.78
CA GLY A 2 28.21 -7.88 21.30
C GLY A 2 26.79 -7.32 21.34
N ILE A 3 26.45 -6.58 22.40
CA ILE A 3 25.07 -6.12 22.68
C ILE A 3 24.56 -5.14 21.62
N LEU A 4 25.43 -4.25 21.13
CA LEU A 4 25.07 -3.27 20.10
C LEU A 4 24.67 -3.94 18.77
N TRP A 5 25.33 -5.05 18.42
CA TRP A 5 24.99 -5.85 17.24
C TRP A 5 23.58 -6.42 17.37
N PHE A 6 23.26 -7.03 18.51
CA PHE A 6 21.93 -7.59 18.74
C PHE A 6 20.85 -6.51 18.58
N ILE A 7 21.04 -5.33 19.18
CA ILE A 7 20.07 -4.22 19.07
C ILE A 7 19.83 -3.84 17.60
N LEU A 8 20.88 -3.70 16.78
CA LEU A 8 20.76 -3.36 15.36
C LEU A 8 20.03 -4.44 14.54
N VAL A 9 20.31 -5.72 14.81
CA VAL A 9 19.63 -6.84 14.14
C VAL A 9 18.15 -6.87 14.51
N PHE A 10 17.82 -6.70 15.79
CA PHE A 10 16.43 -6.64 16.24
C PHE A 10 15.69 -5.45 15.63
N SER A 11 16.30 -4.26 15.56
CA SER A 11 15.67 -3.09 14.92
C SER A 11 15.39 -3.27 13.44
N CYS A 12 16.21 -4.02 12.70
CA CYS A 12 15.91 -4.37 11.31
C CYS A 12 14.72 -5.34 11.19
N LEU A 13 14.59 -6.27 12.13
CA LEU A 13 13.51 -7.26 12.18
C LEU A 13 12.19 -6.66 12.67
N THR A 14 12.23 -5.67 13.57
CA THR A 14 11.05 -4.94 14.06
C THR A 14 10.66 -3.75 13.21
N ARG A 15 11.36 -3.46 12.10
CA ARG A 15 10.85 -2.49 11.13
C ARG A 15 9.44 -2.95 10.74
N PRO A 16 8.39 -2.19 11.10
CA PRO A 16 7.07 -2.47 10.60
C PRO A 16 7.24 -2.54 9.09
N GLY A 17 6.82 -3.64 8.48
CA GLY A 17 6.75 -3.68 7.02
C GLY A 17 5.99 -2.43 6.61
N ASP A 18 6.47 -1.75 5.56
CA ASP A 18 5.87 -0.57 4.95
C ASP A 18 4.54 -0.94 4.26
N ALA A 19 3.74 -1.77 4.93
CA ALA A 19 2.34 -1.98 4.71
C ALA A 19 1.66 -0.69 5.17
N HIS A 20 1.74 0.32 4.31
CA HIS A 20 0.77 1.40 4.31
C HIS A 20 -0.61 0.75 4.44
N GLY A 21 -1.22 0.93 5.61
CA GLY A 21 -2.44 0.23 5.95
C GLY A 21 -3.55 0.55 4.92
N PRO A 22 -4.58 -0.31 4.83
CA PRO A 22 -5.71 -0.09 3.92
C PRO A 22 -6.39 1.28 4.08
N GLU A 23 -6.21 1.92 5.24
CA GLU A 23 -6.68 3.27 5.55
C GLU A 23 -6.18 4.32 4.55
N THR A 24 -4.91 4.25 4.12
CA THR A 24 -4.34 5.21 3.17
C THR A 24 -5.01 5.09 1.80
N CYS A 25 -5.26 3.85 1.34
CA CYS A 25 -5.93 3.60 0.07
C CYS A 25 -7.37 4.12 0.08
N SER A 26 -8.13 3.81 1.13
CA SER A 26 -9.53 4.23 1.26
C SER A 26 -9.68 5.75 1.40
N HIS A 27 -8.78 6.41 2.14
CA HIS A 27 -8.81 7.85 2.32
C HIS A 27 -8.57 8.61 1.01
N GLU A 28 -7.76 8.06 0.10
CA GLU A 28 -7.53 8.64 -1.23
C GLU A 28 -8.57 8.22 -2.29
N GLY A 29 -9.71 7.66 -1.87
CA GLY A 29 -10.81 7.24 -2.75
C GLY A 29 -10.53 5.95 -3.52
N GLY A 30 -9.55 5.15 -3.06
CA GLY A 30 -9.27 3.81 -3.57
C GLY A 30 -10.05 2.73 -2.84
N LEU A 31 -10.02 1.51 -3.40
CA LEU A 31 -10.59 0.31 -2.82
C LEU A 31 -9.52 -0.79 -2.78
N CYS A 32 -9.39 -1.45 -1.62
CA CYS A 32 -8.49 -2.59 -1.49
C CYS A 32 -9.12 -3.85 -2.11
N ARG A 33 -8.41 -4.50 -3.04
CA ARG A 33 -8.85 -5.74 -3.70
C ARG A 33 -7.76 -6.80 -3.61
N VAL A 34 -8.18 -8.06 -3.46
CA VAL A 34 -7.26 -9.20 -3.45
C VAL A 34 -6.97 -9.62 -4.89
N GLY A 35 -5.68 -9.71 -5.24
CA GLY A 35 -5.21 -10.31 -6.49
C GLY A 35 -5.24 -9.40 -7.73
N TYR A 36 -6.35 -8.72 -8.05
CA TYR A 36 -6.43 -7.84 -9.24
C TYR A 36 -7.42 -6.67 -9.08
N CYS A 37 -7.22 -5.63 -9.91
CA CYS A 37 -8.15 -4.50 -10.04
C CYS A 37 -9.20 -4.74 -11.13
N LEU A 38 -10.41 -4.21 -10.95
CA LEU A 38 -11.48 -4.37 -11.93
C LEU A 38 -11.25 -3.50 -13.17
N SER A 39 -11.93 -3.83 -14.27
CA SER A 39 -11.92 -3.00 -15.48
C SER A 39 -12.48 -1.61 -15.17
N GLY A 40 -11.74 -0.56 -15.54
CA GLY A 40 -12.04 0.84 -15.17
C GLY A 40 -11.37 1.30 -13.87
N GLU A 41 -10.61 0.44 -13.20
CA GLU A 41 -9.72 0.77 -12.10
C GLU A 41 -8.25 0.62 -12.53
N TYR A 42 -7.35 1.37 -11.90
CA TYR A 42 -5.89 1.22 -12.06
C TYR A 42 -5.24 0.87 -10.73
N LEU A 43 -4.10 0.17 -10.80
CA LEU A 43 -3.30 -0.18 -9.64
C LEU A 43 -2.56 1.07 -9.14
N ALA A 44 -2.93 1.56 -7.96
CA ALA A 44 -2.30 2.72 -7.33
C ALA A 44 -1.23 2.33 -6.29
N GLY A 45 -1.27 1.11 -5.78
CA GLY A 45 -0.32 0.61 -4.78
C GLY A 45 -0.79 -0.69 -4.14
N TYR A 46 -0.37 -0.95 -2.90
CA TYR A 46 -0.75 -2.14 -2.13
C TYR A 46 -1.28 -1.74 -0.76
N CYS A 47 -2.42 -2.30 -0.37
CA CYS A 47 -2.90 -2.22 1.01
C CYS A 47 -2.21 -3.26 1.90
N PHE A 48 -1.78 -4.37 1.30
CA PHE A 48 -0.94 -5.38 1.93
C PHE A 48 -0.09 -6.05 0.86
N HIS A 49 1.20 -5.71 0.84
CA HIS A 49 2.13 -6.32 -0.10
C HIS A 49 2.20 -7.85 0.08
N PRO A 50 2.23 -8.65 -1.01
CA PRO A 50 1.91 -8.34 -2.41
C PRO A 50 0.46 -8.71 -2.80
N ILE A 51 -0.37 -9.16 -1.85
CA ILE A 51 -1.62 -9.89 -2.12
C ILE A 51 -2.82 -8.93 -2.24
N ILE A 52 -2.84 -7.84 -1.48
CA ILE A 52 -3.94 -6.88 -1.46
C ILE A 52 -3.50 -5.60 -2.15
N LEU A 53 -4.08 -5.35 -3.31
CA LEU A 53 -3.84 -4.22 -4.18
C LEU A 53 -4.75 -3.05 -3.81
N CYS A 54 -4.23 -1.83 -3.92
CA CYS A 54 -5.02 -0.61 -3.87
C CYS A 54 -5.45 -0.25 -5.30
N CYS A 55 -6.75 -0.35 -5.57
CA CYS A 55 -7.33 -0.06 -6.88
C CYS A 55 -8.09 1.27 -6.83
N LYS A 56 -7.74 2.21 -7.70
CA LYS A 56 -8.45 3.49 -7.82
C LYS A 56 -9.25 3.52 -9.11
N ARG A 57 -10.45 4.11 -9.05
CA ARG A 57 -11.24 4.34 -10.27
C ARG A 57 -10.57 5.42 -11.11
N LEU A 58 -10.56 5.23 -12.43
CA LEU A 58 -10.31 6.31 -13.38
C LEU A 58 -11.46 7.31 -13.24
N SER A 59 -11.31 8.30 -12.36
CA SER A 59 -12.24 9.42 -12.33
C SER A 59 -12.18 10.07 -13.72
N PRO A 60 -13.32 10.32 -14.39
CA PRO A 60 -13.31 11.17 -15.57
C PRO A 60 -12.78 12.53 -15.10
N THR A 61 -11.54 12.86 -15.45
CA THR A 61 -11.05 14.22 -15.35
C THR A 61 -12.10 15.10 -16.01
N PRO A 62 -12.69 16.10 -15.32
CA PRO A 62 -13.46 17.10 -16.02
C PRO A 62 -12.48 17.77 -16.98
N THR A 63 -12.58 17.46 -18.26
CA THR A 63 -11.95 18.26 -19.32
C THR A 63 -12.53 19.65 -19.14
N LYS A 64 -11.74 20.53 -18.56
CA LYS A 64 -12.07 21.95 -18.48
C LYS A 64 -12.03 22.45 -19.93
N SER A 65 -13.21 22.57 -20.53
CA SER A 65 -13.42 23.27 -21.80
C SER A 65 -13.26 24.78 -21.62
#